data_AF-A0A1F5CPH4-F1
#
_entry.id   AF-A0A1F5CPH4-F1
#
_cell.length_a   1.000
_cell.length_b   1.000
_cell.length_c   1.000
_cell.angle_alpha   90.00
_cell.angle_beta   90.00
_cell.angle_gamma   90.00
#
_symmetry.space_group_name_H-M   'P 1'
#
loop_
_entity.id
_entity.type
_entity.pdbx_description
1 polymer ?
#
loop_
_entity_poly.entity_id
_entity_poly.type
_entity_poly.pdbx_seq_one_letter_code
_entity_poly.pdbx_strand_id
1 'polypeptide(L)'
;MNILWRLLDLGTVSGYTMTNLYEAVGRAVSAGDAPNTVILDHPEAPFVNIGYHQLMDKEINVGFARAKGFSLVRRTIGGGAILDGPWEQDYFAVVRRGDPECPATIPEFYGMFLRPPMYALRKLGLEPSVRPPNDILVGGRKISGNGAITIEKANVLAGDLLLESPTSLMSEIIRAPSEKFKDKLAKSMSEWVTSISVETGEAADRSEVKRLIVEGYGEELGITLEPGNLTPEENTTLRTLVEARSTEEWIFSKDNDLLMKMGGDARGAKVRGGVTVSEAVHKAGKLVRVVLVSEEDRIASVSISGDFFTQPYTGAVEELERNLAGAKLTEEDLARRVKEAFERTGMMVFGASQEDFVKAILKARFESG
;
A
#
# COMPACT_ATOMS: atom_id res chain seq x y z
N MET A 1 0.14 31.48 18.35
CA MET A 1 1.44 31.27 17.67
C MET A 1 1.18 30.19 16.64
N ASN A 2 1.50 30.42 15.37
CA ASN A 2 1.36 29.36 14.38
C ASN A 2 2.45 28.31 14.62
N ILE A 3 2.08 27.04 14.48
CA ILE A 3 3.00 25.92 14.57
C ILE A 3 3.78 25.85 13.25
N LEU A 4 5.10 25.70 13.31
CA LEU A 4 5.97 25.76 12.15
C LEU A 4 6.39 24.38 11.68
N TRP A 5 6.03 24.02 10.45
CA TRP A 5 6.40 22.75 9.82
C TRP A 5 7.16 23.01 8.52
N ARG A 6 7.97 22.03 8.10
CA ARG A 6 8.68 22.10 6.82
C ARG A 6 7.79 21.66 5.67
N LEU A 7 7.86 22.35 4.55
CA LEU A 7 7.28 21.93 3.27
C LEU A 7 8.38 21.51 2.30
N LEU A 8 8.27 20.28 1.82
CA LEU A 8 9.06 19.76 0.70
C LEU A 8 8.15 19.68 -0.53
N ASP A 9 8.14 20.71 -1.37
CA ASP A 9 7.51 20.65 -2.70
C ASP A 9 8.58 20.21 -3.70
N LEU A 10 8.64 18.89 -3.96
CA LEU A 10 9.67 18.29 -4.80
C LEU A 10 9.29 18.29 -6.28
N GLY A 11 8.05 18.67 -6.61
CA GLY A 11 7.54 18.61 -7.96
C GLY A 11 7.51 17.16 -8.47
N THR A 12 8.19 16.91 -9.57
CA THR A 12 8.14 15.65 -10.29
C THR A 12 9.18 14.66 -9.75
N VAL A 13 8.77 13.42 -9.46
CA VAL A 13 9.65 12.36 -8.92
C VAL A 13 9.43 11.01 -9.61
N SER A 14 10.43 10.14 -9.58
CA SER A 14 10.28 8.75 -10.02
C SER A 14 9.41 7.95 -9.06
N GLY A 15 8.75 6.89 -9.53
CA GLY A 15 7.98 5.99 -8.65
C GLY A 15 8.82 5.33 -7.56
N TYR A 16 10.11 5.08 -7.83
CA TYR A 16 11.04 4.60 -6.79
C TYR A 16 11.31 5.67 -5.74
N THR A 17 11.48 6.93 -6.13
CA THR A 17 11.66 8.03 -5.19
C THR A 17 10.42 8.20 -4.32
N MET A 18 9.25 8.35 -4.93
CA MET A 18 7.96 8.58 -4.27
C MET A 18 7.68 7.54 -3.18
N THR A 19 7.86 6.25 -3.50
CA THR A 19 7.56 5.15 -2.57
C THR A 19 8.59 4.95 -1.44
N ASN A 20 9.68 5.71 -1.46
CA ASN A 20 10.74 5.64 -0.45
C ASN A 20 10.97 6.96 0.29
N LEU A 21 10.48 8.07 -0.26
CA LEU A 21 10.69 9.41 0.23
C LEU A 21 10.13 9.62 1.64
N TYR A 22 8.87 9.22 1.86
CA TYR A 22 8.22 9.36 3.16
C TYR A 22 8.91 8.53 4.26
N GLU A 23 9.58 7.43 3.91
CA GLU A 23 10.35 6.63 4.86
C GLU A 23 11.67 7.32 5.21
N ALA A 24 12.38 7.89 4.23
CA ALA A 24 13.60 8.64 4.47
C ALA A 24 13.35 9.86 5.37
N VAL A 25 12.33 10.66 5.06
CA VAL A 25 11.90 11.80 5.88
C VAL A 25 11.36 11.32 7.24
N GLY A 26 10.57 10.25 7.25
CA GLY A 26 10.01 9.66 8.47
C GLY A 26 11.07 9.24 9.49
N ARG A 27 12.22 8.72 9.05
CA ARG A 27 13.34 8.37 9.94
C ARG A 27 13.98 9.61 10.57
N ALA A 28 14.23 10.66 9.78
CA ALA A 28 14.79 11.91 10.30
C ALA A 28 13.83 12.60 11.30
N VAL A 29 12.53 12.63 10.98
CA VAL A 29 11.50 13.16 11.89
C VAL A 29 11.36 12.31 13.14
N SER A 30 11.40 10.97 13.03
CA SER A 30 11.41 10.04 14.17
C SER A 30 12.55 10.34 15.14
N ALA A 31 13.77 10.55 14.61
CA ALA A 31 14.96 10.87 15.39
C ALA A 31 14.91 12.27 16.03
N GLY A 32 14.12 13.18 15.47
CA GLY A 32 14.10 14.60 15.86
C GLY A 32 15.15 15.44 15.13
N ASP A 33 15.76 14.90 14.08
CA ASP A 33 16.76 15.58 13.23
C ASP A 33 16.12 16.45 12.13
N ALA A 34 14.81 16.29 11.93
CA ALA A 34 14.00 17.11 11.02
C ALA A 34 12.68 17.51 11.71
N PRO A 35 12.13 18.70 11.39
CA PRO A 35 10.81 19.10 11.87
C PRO A 35 9.71 18.24 11.24
N ASN A 36 8.51 18.25 11.84
CA ASN A 36 7.32 17.73 11.19
C ASN A 36 7.19 18.33 9.78
N THR A 37 6.90 17.48 8.81
CA THR A 37 7.10 17.79 7.39
C THR A 37 5.86 17.44 6.57
N VAL A 38 5.44 18.37 5.73
CA VAL A 38 4.53 18.09 4.61
C VAL A 38 5.36 17.92 3.34
N ILE A 39 5.05 16.89 2.57
CA ILE A 39 5.69 16.62 1.29
C ILE A 39 4.62 16.73 0.21
N LEU A 40 4.93 17.43 -0.88
CA LEU A 40 4.15 17.46 -2.11
C LEU A 40 5.03 16.99 -3.26
N ASP A 41 4.58 15.97 -3.98
CA ASP A 41 5.23 15.51 -5.21
C ASP A 41 4.17 14.98 -6.19
N HIS A 42 4.61 14.51 -7.35
CA HIS A 42 3.78 13.74 -8.28
C HIS A 42 4.68 12.89 -9.19
N PRO A 43 4.17 11.78 -9.73
CA PRO A 43 4.95 10.89 -10.58
C PRO A 43 5.34 11.55 -11.91
N GLU A 44 6.58 11.31 -12.33
CA GLU A 44 7.09 11.74 -13.64
C GLU A 44 6.49 10.96 -14.81
N ALA A 45 6.13 9.70 -14.56
CA ALA A 45 5.57 8.79 -15.53
C ALA A 45 4.71 7.75 -14.81
N PRO A 46 3.78 7.07 -15.53
CA PRO A 46 3.00 6.00 -14.94
C PRO A 46 3.87 4.85 -14.43
N PHE A 47 3.55 4.34 -13.23
CA PHE A 47 4.22 3.17 -12.69
C PHE A 47 3.26 2.29 -11.88
N VAL A 48 3.57 1.00 -11.86
CA VAL A 48 2.83 0.01 -11.08
C VAL A 48 3.35 0.05 -9.65
N ASN A 49 2.45 0.18 -8.68
CA ASN A 49 2.77 0.21 -7.26
C ASN A 49 2.01 -0.89 -6.51
N ILE A 50 2.69 -1.97 -6.15
CA ILE A 50 2.09 -3.09 -5.42
C ILE A 50 2.43 -3.06 -3.92
N GLY A 51 1.50 -3.54 -3.09
CA GLY A 51 1.72 -3.67 -1.66
C GLY A 51 2.77 -4.72 -1.33
N TYR A 52 3.42 -4.58 -0.17
CA TYR A 52 4.55 -5.42 0.22
C TYR A 52 4.28 -6.93 0.16
N HIS A 53 3.09 -7.37 0.58
CA HIS A 53 2.71 -8.80 0.66
C HIS A 53 2.03 -9.34 -0.60
N GLN A 54 1.86 -8.53 -1.65
CA GLN A 54 1.22 -8.98 -2.89
C GLN A 54 2.20 -9.75 -3.79
N LEU A 55 1.67 -10.61 -4.66
CA LEU A 55 2.47 -11.30 -5.68
C LEU A 55 2.35 -10.52 -6.99
N MET A 56 3.45 -9.96 -7.50
CA MET A 56 3.45 -9.13 -8.71
C MET A 56 2.75 -9.85 -9.86
N ASP A 57 3.08 -11.12 -10.07
CA ASP A 57 2.50 -11.90 -11.15
C ASP A 57 1.03 -12.21 -10.93
N LYS A 58 0.50 -12.23 -9.71
CA LYS A 58 -0.94 -12.49 -9.48
C LYS A 58 -1.77 -11.23 -9.61
N GLU A 59 -1.19 -10.06 -9.36
CA GLU A 59 -1.92 -8.80 -9.34
C GLU A 59 -1.83 -8.04 -10.68
N ILE A 60 -0.68 -8.13 -11.37
CA ILE A 60 -0.34 -7.24 -12.48
C ILE A 60 -0.04 -8.01 -13.77
N ASN A 61 -0.47 -7.44 -14.90
CA ASN A 61 0.00 -7.81 -16.23
C ASN A 61 1.40 -7.22 -16.48
N VAL A 62 2.42 -7.88 -15.92
CA VAL A 62 3.84 -7.47 -16.00
C VAL A 62 4.30 -7.26 -17.45
N GLY A 63 3.86 -8.13 -18.37
CA GLY A 63 4.20 -8.02 -19.79
C GLY A 63 3.68 -6.73 -20.41
N PHE A 64 2.43 -6.37 -20.14
CA PHE A 64 1.84 -5.11 -20.60
C PHE A 64 2.54 -3.89 -19.98
N ALA A 65 2.76 -3.91 -18.66
CA ALA A 65 3.43 -2.81 -17.96
C ALA A 65 4.83 -2.53 -18.53
N ARG A 66 5.65 -3.58 -18.72
CA ARG A 66 6.96 -3.48 -19.35
C ARG A 66 6.88 -2.99 -20.80
N ALA A 67 5.91 -3.47 -21.59
CA ALA A 67 5.72 -3.02 -22.98
C ALA A 67 5.32 -1.54 -23.08
N LYS A 68 4.66 -0.98 -22.05
CA LYS A 68 4.34 0.45 -21.94
C LYS A 68 5.45 1.29 -21.33
N GLY A 69 6.56 0.67 -20.89
CA GLY A 69 7.66 1.35 -20.22
C GLY A 69 7.35 1.78 -18.78
N PHE A 70 6.35 1.17 -18.14
CA PHE A 70 5.99 1.48 -16.76
C PHE A 70 6.96 0.79 -15.82
N SER A 71 7.48 1.55 -14.86
CA SER A 71 8.29 1.00 -13.76
C SER A 71 7.42 0.08 -12.90
N LEU A 72 8.03 -0.97 -12.36
CA LEU A 72 7.41 -1.88 -11.41
C LEU A 72 7.99 -1.60 -10.02
N VAL A 73 7.11 -1.30 -9.07
CA VAL A 73 7.51 -0.89 -7.72
C VAL A 73 6.77 -1.74 -6.69
N ARG A 74 7.51 -2.21 -5.69
CA ARG A 74 6.96 -2.81 -4.47
C ARG A 74 7.21 -1.85 -3.31
N ARG A 75 6.16 -1.30 -2.73
CA ARG A 75 6.27 -0.40 -1.56
C ARG A 75 6.31 -1.19 -0.25
N THR A 76 6.81 -0.56 0.81
CA THR A 76 6.88 -1.15 2.16
C THR A 76 5.55 -1.15 2.92
N ILE A 77 4.59 -0.37 2.43
CA ILE A 77 3.22 -0.33 2.95
C ILE A 77 2.41 -1.47 2.31
N GLY A 78 1.46 -2.05 3.06
CA GLY A 78 0.48 -3.00 2.52
C GLY A 78 -0.52 -2.35 1.55
N GLY A 79 -1.67 -3.00 1.36
CA GLY A 79 -2.73 -2.52 0.46
C GLY A 79 -2.64 -3.11 -0.93
N GLY A 80 -3.63 -2.76 -1.76
CA GLY A 80 -3.79 -3.32 -3.10
C GLY A 80 -2.80 -2.73 -4.12
N ALA A 81 -2.80 -3.33 -5.31
CA ALA A 81 -2.03 -2.82 -6.43
C ALA A 81 -2.73 -1.59 -7.01
N ILE A 82 -1.95 -0.55 -7.28
CA ILE A 82 -2.43 0.70 -7.88
C ILE A 82 -1.53 1.08 -9.06
N LEU A 83 -2.08 1.93 -9.93
CA LEU A 83 -1.33 2.57 -11.01
C LEU A 83 -1.28 4.05 -10.69
N ASP A 84 -0.09 4.49 -10.36
CA ASP A 84 0.23 5.88 -10.03
C ASP A 84 0.76 6.57 -11.29
N GLY A 85 0.56 7.87 -11.43
CA GLY A 85 1.02 8.59 -12.62
C GLY A 85 0.80 10.11 -12.59
N PRO A 86 1.19 10.81 -13.68
CA PRO A 86 1.15 12.28 -13.76
C PRO A 86 -0.24 12.93 -13.64
N TRP A 87 -1.30 12.14 -13.51
CA TRP A 87 -2.69 12.58 -13.31
C TRP A 87 -3.05 12.79 -11.85
N GLU A 88 -2.16 12.54 -10.90
CA GLU A 88 -2.43 12.73 -9.47
C GLU A 88 -1.48 13.74 -8.84
N GLN A 89 -1.93 14.41 -7.77
CA GLN A 89 -1.11 15.25 -6.90
C GLN A 89 -1.01 14.59 -5.54
N ASP A 90 0.19 14.11 -5.19
CA ASP A 90 0.42 13.44 -3.93
C ASP A 90 0.73 14.42 -2.80
N TYR A 91 0.39 14.00 -1.59
CA TYR A 91 0.72 14.69 -0.36
C TYR A 91 1.03 13.69 0.76
N PHE A 92 1.98 14.08 1.60
CA PHE A 92 2.34 13.33 2.79
C PHE A 92 2.38 14.24 4.01
N ALA A 93 1.89 13.76 5.15
CA ALA A 93 2.05 14.40 6.45
C ALA A 93 2.92 13.52 7.34
N VAL A 94 4.13 13.96 7.64
CA VAL A 94 5.10 13.23 8.46
C VAL A 94 5.22 13.91 9.82
N VAL A 95 4.75 13.22 10.87
CA VAL A 95 4.57 13.80 12.21
C VAL A 95 5.19 12.91 13.25
N ARG A 96 6.04 13.48 14.11
CA ARG A 96 6.68 12.76 15.21
C ARG A 96 5.66 12.44 16.31
N ARG A 97 5.64 11.18 16.75
CA ARG A 97 4.84 10.72 17.88
C ARG A 97 5.34 11.36 19.17
N GLY A 98 4.40 11.86 19.97
CA GLY A 98 4.68 12.58 21.20
C GLY A 98 4.70 14.09 21.04
N ASP A 99 4.77 14.59 19.80
CA ASP A 99 4.50 16.01 19.53
C ASP A 99 2.99 16.27 19.71
N PRO A 100 2.58 17.45 20.24
CA PRO A 100 1.17 17.79 20.45
C PRO A 100 0.29 17.69 19.20
N GLU A 101 0.89 17.85 18.02
CA GLU A 101 0.25 17.82 16.72
C GLU A 101 0.08 16.42 16.14
N CYS A 102 0.60 15.37 16.81
CA CYS A 102 0.40 13.99 16.40
C CYS A 102 -0.73 13.34 17.20
N PRO A 103 -1.89 13.08 16.57
CA PRO A 103 -2.95 12.30 17.19
C PRO A 103 -2.48 10.94 17.72
N ALA A 104 -3.13 10.50 18.81
CA ALA A 104 -2.76 9.26 19.51
C ALA A 104 -3.16 8.00 18.72
N THR A 105 -4.25 8.07 17.96
CA THR A 105 -4.78 6.95 17.20
C THR A 105 -4.79 7.21 15.69
N ILE A 106 -4.73 6.15 14.89
CA ILE A 106 -4.80 6.25 13.43
C ILE A 106 -6.12 6.86 12.92
N PRO A 107 -7.31 6.53 13.47
CA PRO A 107 -8.55 7.20 13.08
C PRO A 107 -8.54 8.71 13.33
N GLU A 108 -8.02 9.17 14.47
CA GLU A 108 -7.87 10.60 14.75
C GLU A 108 -6.83 11.24 13.82
N PHE A 109 -5.76 10.51 13.50
CA PHE A 109 -4.74 10.93 12.54
C PHE A 109 -5.35 11.17 11.15
N TYR A 110 -6.20 10.27 10.64
CA TYR A 110 -6.97 10.51 9.42
C TYR A 110 -7.93 11.70 9.59
N GLY A 111 -8.69 11.76 10.69
CA GLY A 111 -9.64 12.85 10.95
C GLY A 111 -8.99 14.24 10.95
N MET A 112 -7.72 14.33 11.35
CA MET A 112 -6.95 15.57 11.31
C MET A 112 -6.36 15.84 9.93
N PHE A 113 -5.58 14.91 9.37
CA PHE A 113 -4.75 15.18 8.20
C PHE A 113 -5.46 15.01 6.85
N LEU A 114 -6.71 14.52 6.83
CA LEU A 114 -7.57 14.63 5.63
C LEU A 114 -8.22 16.00 5.48
N ARG A 115 -8.16 16.88 6.51
CA ARG A 115 -8.79 18.20 6.44
C ARG A 115 -8.16 19.14 5.39
N PRO A 116 -6.81 19.25 5.26
CA PRO A 116 -6.20 20.08 4.22
C PRO A 116 -6.53 19.69 2.77
N PRO A 117 -6.46 18.42 2.33
CA PRO A 117 -6.88 18.07 0.96
C PRO A 117 -8.38 18.25 0.75
N MET A 118 -9.23 18.00 1.77
CA MET A 118 -10.65 18.33 1.67
C MET A 118 -10.89 19.85 1.58
N TYR A 119 -10.08 20.67 2.25
CA TYR A 119 -10.14 22.14 2.10
C TYR A 119 -9.86 22.56 0.66
N ALA A 120 -8.85 21.96 0.02
CA ALA A 120 -8.54 22.23 -1.37
C ALA A 120 -9.73 21.90 -2.29
N LEU A 121 -10.35 20.73 -2.12
CA LEU A 121 -11.54 20.34 -2.88
C LEU A 121 -12.72 21.32 -2.66
N ARG A 122 -12.96 21.77 -1.41
CA ARG A 122 -14.00 22.79 -1.12
C ARG A 122 -13.73 24.11 -1.83
N LYS A 123 -12.47 24.55 -1.88
CA LYS A 123 -12.08 25.79 -2.57
C LYS A 123 -12.20 25.71 -4.09
N LEU A 124 -12.14 24.50 -4.64
CA LEU A 124 -12.46 24.22 -6.04
C LEU A 124 -13.97 24.10 -6.30
N GLY A 125 -14.83 24.37 -5.30
CA GLY A 125 -16.29 24.31 -5.44
C GLY A 125 -16.88 22.91 -5.32
N LEU A 126 -16.12 21.93 -4.82
CA LEU A 126 -16.57 20.56 -4.63
C LEU A 126 -17.03 20.31 -3.19
N GLU A 127 -17.86 19.29 -3.00
CA GLU A 127 -18.39 18.90 -1.68
C GLU A 127 -17.76 17.55 -1.24
N PRO A 128 -16.55 17.56 -0.65
CA PRO A 128 -15.87 16.33 -0.25
C PRO A 128 -16.45 15.73 1.02
N SER A 129 -16.47 14.40 1.09
CA SER A 129 -16.82 13.62 2.27
C SER A 129 -15.82 12.49 2.48
N VAL A 130 -15.70 11.98 3.70
CA VAL A 130 -14.83 10.82 3.99
C VAL A 130 -15.65 9.56 4.03
N ARG A 131 -15.26 8.55 3.25
CA ARG A 131 -15.68 7.16 3.48
C ARG A 131 -14.64 6.50 4.39
N PRO A 132 -15.02 6.13 5.62
CA PRO A 132 -14.08 5.53 6.55
C PRO A 132 -13.40 4.27 5.97
N PRO A 133 -12.12 4.04 6.31
CA PRO A 133 -11.35 4.86 7.23
C PRO A 133 -10.75 6.13 6.60
N ASN A 134 -10.59 6.19 5.29
CA ASN A 134 -9.62 7.14 4.71
C ASN A 134 -9.78 7.47 3.19
N ASP A 135 -10.89 7.13 2.54
CA ASP A 135 -11.13 7.58 1.16
C ASP A 135 -11.84 8.94 1.17
N ILE A 136 -11.39 9.91 0.36
CA ILE A 136 -12.16 11.14 0.12
C ILE A 136 -13.04 10.93 -1.11
N LEU A 137 -14.32 11.25 -0.97
CA LEU A 137 -15.34 11.12 -2.01
C LEU A 137 -15.89 12.49 -2.40
N VAL A 138 -16.19 12.67 -3.69
CA VAL A 138 -17.03 13.75 -4.23
C VAL A 138 -18.13 13.10 -5.07
N GLY A 139 -19.39 13.53 -4.88
CA GLY A 139 -20.53 12.92 -5.56
C GLY A 139 -20.69 11.41 -5.29
N GLY A 140 -20.20 10.92 -4.14
CA GLY A 140 -20.18 9.50 -3.79
C GLY A 140 -19.08 8.67 -4.46
N ARG A 141 -18.23 9.28 -5.31
CA ARG A 141 -17.11 8.64 -6.01
C ARG A 141 -15.78 9.05 -5.40
N LYS A 142 -14.83 8.12 -5.33
CA LYS A 142 -13.50 8.33 -4.77
C LYS A 142 -12.67 9.27 -5.64
N ILE A 143 -12.18 10.34 -5.04
CA ILE A 143 -11.27 11.33 -5.68
C ILE A 143 -9.86 11.29 -5.08
N SER A 144 -9.70 10.63 -3.92
CA SER A 144 -8.44 10.51 -3.18
C SER A 144 -8.37 9.17 -2.47
N GLY A 145 -7.27 8.46 -2.64
CA GLY A 145 -6.87 7.35 -1.78
C GLY A 145 -5.90 7.82 -0.71
N ASN A 146 -6.07 7.32 0.51
CA ASN A 146 -5.13 7.61 1.57
C ASN A 146 -4.68 6.33 2.27
N GLY A 147 -3.60 6.43 3.02
CA GLY A 147 -3.05 5.39 3.86
C GLY A 147 -2.21 6.02 4.96
N ALA A 148 -2.03 5.31 6.06
CA ALA A 148 -1.16 5.73 7.14
C ALA A 148 -0.20 4.60 7.51
N ILE A 149 1.04 4.95 7.81
CA ILE A 149 2.06 4.04 8.32
C ILE A 149 2.81 4.71 9.47
N THR A 150 3.39 3.89 10.33
CA THR A 150 4.35 4.35 11.32
C THR A 150 5.75 3.92 10.93
N ILE A 151 6.63 4.90 10.76
CA ILE A 151 8.07 4.73 10.60
C ILE A 151 8.69 5.06 11.96
N GLU A 152 9.02 4.02 12.74
CA GLU A 152 9.58 4.16 14.08
C GLU A 152 8.71 5.07 14.99
N LYS A 153 9.19 6.27 15.34
CA LYS A 153 8.45 7.27 16.12
C LYS A 153 7.80 8.35 15.27
N ALA A 154 7.64 8.16 13.96
CA ALA A 154 6.91 9.06 13.08
C ALA A 154 5.66 8.38 12.50
N ASN A 155 4.52 9.06 12.55
CA ASN A 155 3.33 8.71 11.77
C ASN A 155 3.37 9.44 10.44
N VAL A 156 3.02 8.73 9.37
CA VAL A 156 2.98 9.23 8.01
C VAL A 156 1.57 9.03 7.47
N LEU A 157 0.93 10.11 7.01
CA LEU A 157 -0.18 10.04 6.07
C LEU A 157 0.42 10.06 4.67
N ALA A 158 -0.06 9.20 3.79
CA ALA A 158 0.19 9.26 2.35
C ALA A 158 -1.16 9.30 1.65
N GLY A 159 -1.33 10.20 0.69
CA GLY A 159 -2.52 10.23 -0.15
C GLY A 159 -2.35 11.11 -1.37
N ASP A 160 -3.35 11.07 -2.23
CA ASP A 160 -3.35 11.74 -3.52
C ASP A 160 -4.63 12.55 -3.73
N LEU A 161 -4.61 13.53 -4.62
CA LEU A 161 -5.81 14.06 -5.28
C LEU A 161 -5.72 13.75 -6.77
N LEU A 162 -6.69 13.00 -7.28
CA LEU A 162 -6.80 12.70 -8.71
C LEU A 162 -7.17 13.97 -9.48
N LEU A 163 -6.24 14.47 -10.28
CA LEU A 163 -6.47 15.56 -11.23
C LEU A 163 -7.23 15.05 -12.46
N GLU A 164 -6.86 13.85 -12.93
CA GLU A 164 -7.53 13.06 -13.96
C GLU A 164 -7.66 11.60 -13.51
N SER A 165 -8.53 10.82 -14.15
CA SER A 165 -8.75 9.40 -13.80
C SER A 165 -8.59 8.47 -15.00
N PRO A 166 -7.42 7.84 -15.19
CA PRO A 166 -7.16 6.96 -16.33
C PRO A 166 -7.67 5.53 -16.09
N THR A 167 -8.95 5.38 -15.76
CA THR A 167 -9.58 4.10 -15.39
C THR A 167 -9.37 2.99 -16.44
N SER A 168 -9.34 3.33 -17.73
CA SER A 168 -9.03 2.38 -18.80
C SER A 168 -7.62 1.81 -18.66
N LEU A 169 -6.61 2.66 -18.43
CA LEU A 169 -5.23 2.22 -18.26
C LEU A 169 -5.05 1.40 -16.97
N MET A 170 -5.72 1.80 -15.88
CA MET A 170 -5.77 1.05 -14.63
C MET A 170 -6.35 -0.35 -14.82
N SER A 171 -7.30 -0.54 -15.73
CA SER A 171 -7.89 -1.87 -15.98
C SER A 171 -6.95 -2.80 -16.76
N GLU A 172 -6.09 -2.24 -17.61
CA GLU A 172 -5.16 -3.00 -18.46
C GLU A 172 -3.98 -3.57 -17.69
N ILE A 173 -3.53 -2.86 -16.66
CA ILE A 173 -2.42 -3.30 -15.81
C ILE A 173 -2.84 -4.38 -14.82
N ILE A 174 -4.12 -4.47 -14.46
CA ILE A 174 -4.63 -5.52 -13.56
C ILE A 174 -4.62 -6.87 -14.28
N ARG A 175 -4.10 -7.91 -13.62
CA ARG A 175 -4.17 -9.27 -14.16
C ARG A 175 -5.59 -9.81 -14.08
N ALA A 176 -6.28 -9.76 -15.22
CA ALA A 176 -7.64 -10.24 -15.40
C ALA A 176 -7.69 -11.53 -16.25
N PRO A 177 -8.73 -12.37 -16.08
CA PRO A 177 -8.86 -13.63 -16.83
C PRO A 177 -9.25 -13.44 -18.31
N SER A 178 -9.74 -12.27 -18.72
CA SER A 178 -10.12 -11.98 -20.11
C SER A 178 -10.27 -10.47 -20.37
N GLU A 179 -10.18 -10.06 -21.63
CA GLU A 179 -10.42 -8.66 -22.05
C GLU A 179 -11.82 -8.16 -21.69
N LYS A 180 -12.85 -8.99 -21.89
CA LYS A 180 -14.23 -8.67 -21.47
C LYS A 180 -14.35 -8.41 -19.97
N PHE A 181 -13.48 -9.02 -19.15
CA PHE A 181 -13.44 -8.74 -17.71
C PHE A 181 -12.79 -7.39 -17.43
N LYS A 182 -11.72 -7.03 -18.16
CA LYS A 182 -11.09 -5.71 -18.06
C LYS A 182 -12.05 -4.58 -18.44
N ASP A 183 -12.81 -4.71 -19.52
CA ASP A 183 -13.81 -3.70 -19.92
C ASP A 183 -14.84 -3.46 -18.80
N LYS A 184 -15.29 -4.55 -18.16
CA LYS A 184 -16.20 -4.46 -17.01
C LYS A 184 -15.54 -3.82 -15.80
N LEU A 185 -14.26 -4.12 -15.53
CA LEU A 185 -13.49 -3.47 -14.48
C LEU A 185 -13.34 -1.97 -14.74
N ALA A 186 -12.97 -1.56 -15.96
CA ALA A 186 -12.84 -0.15 -16.34
C ALA A 186 -14.15 0.60 -16.13
N LYS A 187 -15.25 0.05 -16.64
CA LYS A 187 -16.58 0.62 -16.45
C LYS A 187 -16.94 0.72 -14.97
N SER A 188 -16.76 -0.36 -14.22
CA SER A 188 -17.00 -0.36 -12.79
C SER A 188 -16.16 0.71 -12.09
N MET A 189 -14.85 0.82 -12.37
CA MET A 189 -13.99 1.83 -11.76
C MET A 189 -14.48 3.25 -12.05
N SER A 190 -14.93 3.54 -13.28
CA SER A 190 -15.47 4.87 -13.63
C SER A 190 -16.75 5.26 -12.87
N GLU A 191 -17.48 4.25 -12.35
CA GLU A 191 -18.66 4.47 -11.49
C GLU A 191 -18.26 4.78 -10.04
N TRP A 192 -17.07 4.38 -9.60
CA TRP A 192 -16.62 4.51 -8.20
C TRP A 192 -15.46 5.50 -8.00
N VAL A 193 -14.75 5.88 -9.06
CA VAL A 193 -13.60 6.80 -9.05
C VAL A 193 -13.93 8.02 -9.88
N THR A 194 -13.49 9.19 -9.42
CA THR A 194 -13.62 10.46 -10.12
C THR A 194 -12.32 11.24 -10.01
N SER A 195 -12.28 12.42 -10.60
CA SER A 195 -11.13 13.33 -10.55
C SER A 195 -11.61 14.77 -10.51
N ILE A 196 -10.73 15.69 -10.13
CA ILE A 196 -11.03 17.12 -10.13
C ILE A 196 -11.56 17.54 -11.49
N SER A 197 -10.90 17.14 -12.59
CA SER A 197 -11.32 17.56 -13.93
C SER A 197 -12.71 17.05 -14.34
N VAL A 198 -13.10 15.87 -13.85
CA VAL A 198 -14.43 15.30 -14.11
C VAL A 198 -15.51 16.02 -13.32
N GLU A 199 -15.24 16.37 -12.05
CA GLU A 199 -16.23 17.01 -11.19
C GLU A 199 -16.39 18.51 -11.48
N THR A 200 -15.33 19.20 -11.90
CA THR A 200 -15.38 20.63 -12.26
C THR A 200 -15.80 20.85 -13.72
N GLY A 201 -15.57 19.87 -14.60
CA GLY A 201 -15.78 20.01 -16.04
C GLY A 201 -14.67 20.77 -16.78
N GLU A 202 -13.57 21.09 -16.10
CA GLU A 202 -12.41 21.83 -16.62
C GLU A 202 -11.11 21.10 -16.30
N ALA A 203 -10.03 21.34 -17.03
CA ALA A 203 -8.74 20.74 -16.71
C ALA A 203 -8.24 21.24 -15.35
N ALA A 204 -7.84 20.31 -14.47
CA ALA A 204 -7.34 20.64 -13.14
C ALA A 204 -5.98 21.36 -13.19
N ASP A 205 -5.87 22.51 -12.53
CA ASP A 205 -4.60 23.21 -12.34
C ASP A 205 -3.88 22.66 -11.10
N ARG A 206 -2.83 21.85 -11.34
CA ARG A 206 -1.98 21.27 -10.29
C ARG A 206 -1.38 22.33 -9.36
N SER A 207 -0.95 23.47 -9.91
CA SER A 207 -0.33 24.53 -9.10
C SER A 207 -1.33 25.11 -8.12
N GLU A 208 -2.58 25.30 -8.55
CA GLU A 208 -3.67 25.73 -7.69
C GLU A 208 -4.02 24.66 -6.63
N VAL A 209 -4.09 23.39 -7.01
CA VAL A 209 -4.32 22.28 -6.07
C VAL A 209 -3.25 22.26 -4.96
N LYS A 210 -1.96 22.35 -5.32
CA LYS A 210 -0.87 22.42 -4.33
C LYS A 210 -0.99 23.63 -3.41
N ARG A 211 -1.25 24.81 -3.98
CA ARG A 211 -1.43 26.06 -3.22
C ARG A 211 -2.55 25.91 -2.19
N LEU A 212 -3.68 25.33 -2.59
CA LEU A 212 -4.84 25.14 -1.74
C LEU A 212 -4.63 24.05 -0.67
N ILE A 213 -3.85 23.00 -0.95
CA ILE A 213 -3.44 22.03 0.09
C ILE A 213 -2.61 22.75 1.16
N VAL A 214 -1.62 23.54 0.76
CA VAL A 214 -0.76 24.33 1.68
C VAL A 214 -1.59 25.32 2.49
N GLU A 215 -2.50 26.05 1.84
CA GLU A 215 -3.46 26.94 2.50
C GLU A 215 -4.32 26.19 3.53
N GLY A 216 -4.77 24.97 3.18
CA GLY A 216 -5.54 24.11 4.06
C GLY A 216 -4.83 23.72 5.35
N TYR A 217 -3.51 23.54 5.35
CA TYR A 217 -2.75 23.31 6.60
C TYR A 217 -2.81 24.53 7.53
N GLY A 218 -2.77 25.75 6.98
CA GLY A 218 -2.93 26.99 7.75
C GLY A 218 -4.33 27.15 8.30
N GLU A 219 -5.34 27.05 7.43
CA GLU A 219 -6.74 27.35 7.76
C GLU A 219 -7.40 26.26 8.63
N GLU A 220 -7.14 24.98 8.35
CA GLU A 220 -7.77 23.88 9.09
C GLU A 220 -7.02 23.51 10.37
N LEU A 221 -5.69 23.63 10.37
CA LEU A 221 -4.81 23.10 11.41
C LEU A 221 -3.97 24.15 12.13
N GLY A 222 -3.94 25.40 11.68
CA GLY A 222 -3.09 26.45 12.27
C GLY A 222 -1.59 26.22 12.05
N ILE A 223 -1.23 25.39 11.07
CA ILE A 223 0.15 25.02 10.74
C ILE A 223 0.65 25.93 9.62
N THR A 224 1.74 26.65 9.88
CA THR A 224 2.47 27.38 8.84
C THR A 224 3.54 26.48 8.25
N LEU A 225 3.49 26.34 6.92
CA LEU A 225 4.41 25.54 6.14
C LEU A 225 5.52 26.42 5.57
N GLU A 226 6.76 26.19 6.00
CA GLU A 226 7.94 26.86 5.48
C GLU A 226 8.66 25.99 4.43
N PRO A 227 8.91 26.51 3.21
CA PRO A 227 9.67 25.79 2.21
C PRO A 227 11.05 25.38 2.72
N GLY A 228 11.41 24.12 2.49
CA GLY A 228 12.71 23.56 2.83
C GLY A 228 13.21 22.60 1.76
N ASN A 229 14.37 21.99 2.03
CA ASN A 229 14.96 20.95 1.20
C ASN A 229 15.12 19.66 2.01
N LEU A 230 15.30 18.54 1.30
CA LEU A 230 15.78 17.31 1.93
C LEU A 230 17.14 17.56 2.57
N THR A 231 17.33 17.09 3.79
CA THR A 231 18.62 17.16 4.48
C THR A 231 19.63 16.23 3.79
N PRO A 232 20.94 16.40 4.01
CA PRO A 232 21.95 15.47 3.50
C PRO A 232 21.73 14.02 3.95
N GLU A 233 21.23 13.82 5.17
CA GLU A 233 20.95 12.49 5.73
C GLU A 233 19.70 11.87 5.10
N GLU A 234 18.65 12.66 4.90
CA GLU A 234 17.44 12.20 4.19
C GLU A 234 17.77 11.80 2.74
N ASN A 235 18.60 12.60 2.04
CA ASN A 235 19.06 12.27 0.69
C ASN A 235 19.88 10.97 0.66
N THR A 236 20.76 10.77 1.65
CA THR A 236 21.60 9.56 1.74
C THR A 236 20.75 8.33 2.04
N THR A 237 19.81 8.44 2.97
CA THR A 237 18.84 7.40 3.28
C THR A 237 17.98 7.07 2.06
N LEU A 238 17.39 8.08 1.41
CA LEU A 238 16.55 7.92 0.22
C LEU A 238 17.30 7.21 -0.90
N ARG A 239 18.52 7.62 -1.21
CA ARG A 239 19.35 6.97 -2.22
C ARG A 239 19.58 5.49 -1.88
N THR A 240 19.92 5.18 -0.64
CA THR A 240 20.14 3.80 -0.18
C THR A 240 18.86 2.95 -0.32
N LEU A 241 17.70 3.50 0.05
CA LEU A 241 16.41 2.82 -0.10
C LEU A 241 16.07 2.57 -1.58
N VAL A 242 16.25 3.58 -2.44
CA VAL A 242 15.99 3.48 -3.89
C VAL A 242 16.92 2.46 -4.55
N GLU A 243 18.21 2.47 -4.23
CA GLU A 243 19.19 1.50 -4.75
C GLU A 243 18.80 0.06 -4.38
N ALA A 244 18.41 -0.18 -3.13
CA ALA A 244 17.99 -1.51 -2.69
C ALA A 244 16.66 -1.96 -3.33
N ARG A 245 15.70 -1.03 -3.48
CA ARG A 245 14.29 -1.33 -3.81
C ARG A 245 13.94 -1.17 -5.29
N SER A 246 14.89 -0.74 -6.12
CA SER A 246 14.77 -0.73 -7.58
C SER A 246 15.24 -2.03 -8.24
N THR A 247 15.75 -2.98 -7.46
CA THR A 247 16.21 -4.28 -7.96
C THR A 247 15.05 -5.23 -8.25
N GLU A 248 15.20 -6.08 -9.27
CA GLU A 248 14.24 -7.17 -9.56
C GLU A 248 14.08 -8.11 -8.37
N GLU A 249 15.13 -8.33 -7.58
CA GLU A 249 15.09 -9.14 -6.36
C GLU A 249 14.10 -8.56 -5.34
N TRP A 250 14.10 -7.24 -5.13
CA TRP A 250 13.12 -6.59 -4.27
C TRP A 250 11.71 -6.62 -4.87
N ILE A 251 11.59 -6.20 -6.13
CA ILE A 251 10.30 -6.04 -6.83
C ILE A 251 9.55 -7.39 -6.87
N PHE A 252 10.25 -8.48 -7.16
CA PHE A 252 9.69 -9.84 -7.24
C PHE A 252 9.98 -10.69 -6.00
N SER A 253 10.39 -10.09 -4.87
CA SER A 253 10.77 -10.83 -3.65
C SER A 253 9.74 -11.86 -3.20
N LYS A 254 8.44 -11.49 -3.18
CA LYS A 254 7.35 -12.40 -2.80
C LYS A 254 7.07 -13.47 -3.85
N ASP A 255 7.19 -13.13 -5.13
CA ASP A 255 7.04 -14.06 -6.24
C ASP A 255 8.17 -15.11 -6.23
N ASN A 256 9.41 -14.67 -6.01
CA ASN A 256 10.58 -15.53 -5.88
C ASN A 256 10.49 -16.46 -4.65
N ASP A 257 10.08 -15.93 -3.51
CA ASP A 257 9.85 -16.72 -2.29
C ASP A 257 8.76 -17.79 -2.49
N LEU A 258 7.66 -17.45 -3.17
CA LEU A 258 6.65 -18.43 -3.57
C LEU A 258 7.25 -19.53 -4.45
N LEU A 259 8.02 -19.18 -5.50
CA LEU A 259 8.64 -20.15 -6.40
C LEU A 259 9.59 -21.10 -5.65
N MET A 260 10.37 -20.59 -4.70
CA MET A 260 11.24 -21.41 -3.85
C MET A 260 10.43 -22.40 -3.00
N LYS A 261 9.35 -21.93 -2.36
CA LYS A 261 8.47 -22.78 -1.52
C LYS A 261 7.74 -23.86 -2.31
N MET A 262 7.48 -23.61 -3.60
CA MET A 262 6.85 -24.55 -4.52
C MET A 262 7.86 -25.52 -5.18
N GLY A 263 9.17 -25.42 -4.91
CA GLY A 263 10.17 -26.31 -5.49
C GLY A 263 10.54 -25.99 -6.95
N GLY A 264 10.45 -24.72 -7.36
CA GLY A 264 11.01 -24.21 -8.62
C GLY A 264 10.15 -24.39 -9.88
N ASP A 265 9.21 -25.33 -9.92
CA ASP A 265 8.41 -25.60 -11.14
C ASP A 265 6.97 -26.13 -10.91
N ALA A 266 6.49 -26.17 -9.67
CA ALA A 266 5.21 -26.83 -9.36
C ALA A 266 3.99 -25.98 -9.75
N ARG A 267 3.60 -25.93 -11.03
CA ARG A 267 2.24 -25.54 -11.39
C ARG A 267 1.28 -26.67 -11.04
N GLY A 268 0.38 -26.39 -10.10
CA GLY A 268 -0.71 -27.22 -9.57
C GLY A 268 -1.02 -28.53 -10.31
N ALA A 269 -0.63 -29.64 -9.69
CA ALA A 269 -1.19 -30.98 -9.84
C ALA A 269 -0.63 -31.83 -8.69
N LYS A 270 -1.25 -32.98 -8.41
CA LYS A 270 -0.72 -34.00 -7.48
C LYS A 270 0.70 -34.35 -7.91
N VAL A 271 1.71 -33.85 -7.20
CA VAL A 271 3.11 -34.15 -7.49
C VAL A 271 3.37 -35.55 -6.93
N ARG A 272 4.02 -36.42 -7.72
CA ARG A 272 4.34 -37.81 -7.36
C ARG A 272 4.78 -37.90 -5.89
N GLY A 273 4.18 -38.83 -5.13
CA GLY A 273 4.65 -39.18 -3.77
C GLY A 273 3.76 -38.74 -2.59
N GLY A 274 2.52 -38.29 -2.82
CA GLY A 274 1.62 -37.89 -1.71
C GLY A 274 1.69 -36.39 -1.36
N VAL A 275 2.50 -35.62 -2.09
CA VAL A 275 2.58 -34.16 -1.98
C VAL A 275 1.42 -33.52 -2.75
N THR A 276 0.74 -32.57 -2.12
CA THR A 276 -0.33 -31.77 -2.72
C THR A 276 0.03 -30.30 -2.71
N VAL A 277 -0.22 -29.62 -3.82
CA VAL A 277 -0.10 -28.16 -3.93
C VAL A 277 -1.48 -27.58 -4.22
N SER A 278 -1.92 -26.65 -3.37
CA SER A 278 -3.24 -26.03 -3.46
C SER A 278 -3.16 -24.53 -3.20
N GLU A 279 -4.11 -23.79 -3.75
CA GLU A 279 -4.23 -22.35 -3.57
C GLU A 279 -5.64 -22.02 -3.09
N ALA A 280 -5.74 -21.15 -2.08
CA ALA A 280 -7.01 -20.58 -1.64
C ALA A 280 -6.89 -19.08 -1.43
N VAL A 281 -8.03 -18.41 -1.63
CA VAL A 281 -8.22 -16.99 -1.32
C VAL A 281 -9.30 -16.88 -0.26
N HIS A 282 -8.97 -16.22 0.84
CA HIS A 282 -9.88 -15.85 1.92
C HIS A 282 -10.08 -14.34 1.92
N LYS A 283 -11.33 -13.90 1.92
CA LYS A 283 -11.67 -12.47 1.97
C LYS A 283 -12.17 -12.12 3.36
N ALA A 284 -11.32 -11.45 4.13
CA ALA A 284 -11.66 -10.79 5.39
C ALA A 284 -11.96 -9.30 5.08
N GLY A 285 -11.53 -8.37 5.95
CA GLY A 285 -11.47 -6.95 5.58
C GLY A 285 -10.52 -6.69 4.40
N LYS A 286 -9.47 -7.51 4.30
CA LYS A 286 -8.48 -7.59 3.23
C LYS A 286 -8.34 -9.05 2.77
N LEU A 287 -7.78 -9.23 1.59
CA LEU A 287 -7.52 -10.51 0.95
C LEU A 287 -6.30 -11.18 1.58
N VAL A 288 -6.46 -12.44 1.98
CA VAL A 288 -5.37 -13.35 2.35
C VAL A 288 -5.37 -14.50 1.35
N ARG A 289 -4.25 -14.68 0.66
CA ARG A 289 -3.99 -15.77 -0.27
C ARG A 289 -3.02 -16.74 0.36
N VAL A 290 -3.35 -18.02 0.29
CA VAL A 290 -2.50 -19.10 0.77
C VAL A 290 -2.19 -20.02 -0.40
N VAL A 291 -0.90 -20.26 -0.65
CA VAL A 291 -0.43 -21.40 -1.43
C VAL A 291 0.16 -22.40 -0.44
N LEU A 292 -0.44 -23.58 -0.39
CA LEU A 292 -0.12 -24.63 0.55
C LEU A 292 0.54 -25.80 -0.19
N VAL A 293 1.68 -26.25 0.32
CA VAL A 293 2.28 -27.53 -0.03
C VAL A 293 2.13 -28.45 1.18
N SER A 294 1.42 -29.56 1.02
CA SER A 294 1.14 -30.50 2.10
C SER A 294 1.54 -31.92 1.74
N GLU A 295 1.98 -32.67 2.74
CA GLU A 295 2.21 -34.10 2.68
C GLU A 295 1.24 -34.75 3.66
N GLU A 296 0.31 -35.55 3.14
CA GLU A 296 -0.81 -36.10 3.92
C GLU A 296 -1.60 -34.98 4.65
N ASP A 297 -1.66 -35.03 5.98
CA ASP A 297 -2.35 -34.06 6.83
C ASP A 297 -1.42 -32.96 7.39
N ARG A 298 -0.20 -32.83 6.88
CA ARG A 298 0.81 -31.90 7.38
C ARG A 298 1.28 -30.87 6.35
N ILE A 299 1.60 -29.68 6.84
CA ILE A 299 2.19 -28.61 6.05
C ILE A 299 3.67 -28.92 5.78
N ALA A 300 4.05 -29.09 4.51
CA ALA A 300 5.45 -29.11 4.10
C ALA A 300 5.98 -27.69 3.94
N SER A 301 5.24 -26.82 3.25
CA SER A 301 5.51 -25.39 3.17
C SER A 301 4.21 -24.59 2.94
N VAL A 302 4.24 -23.31 3.28
CA VAL A 302 3.11 -22.40 3.06
C VAL A 302 3.63 -21.03 2.63
N SER A 303 2.99 -20.45 1.62
CA SER A 303 3.18 -19.06 1.22
C SER A 303 1.91 -18.27 1.51
N ILE A 304 2.05 -17.17 2.24
CA ILE A 304 0.97 -16.27 2.63
C ILE A 304 1.22 -14.92 1.97
N SER A 305 0.27 -14.49 1.13
CA SER A 305 0.31 -13.22 0.40
C SER A 305 -1.03 -12.51 0.45
N GLY A 306 -1.10 -11.25 0.06
CA GLY A 306 -2.36 -10.51 0.06
C GLY A 306 -2.20 -8.99 0.09
N ASP A 307 -3.31 -8.28 0.22
CA ASP A 307 -3.38 -6.81 0.31
C ASP A 307 -3.54 -6.30 1.76
N PHE A 308 -3.28 -7.17 2.74
CA PHE A 308 -3.23 -6.82 4.17
C PHE A 308 -1.95 -6.06 4.53
N PHE A 309 -1.92 -5.49 5.74
CA PHE A 309 -0.78 -4.73 6.26
C PHE A 309 -0.23 -5.43 7.49
N THR A 310 1.08 -5.40 7.69
CA THR A 310 1.71 -5.87 8.93
C THR A 310 2.70 -4.86 9.49
N GLN A 311 2.90 -4.91 10.81
CA GLN A 311 3.98 -4.21 11.49
C GLN A 311 4.68 -5.19 12.45
N PRO A 312 5.99 -5.44 12.29
CA PRO A 312 6.83 -5.00 11.17
C PRO A 312 6.35 -5.53 9.82
N TYR A 313 6.63 -4.82 8.73
CA TYR A 313 6.20 -5.23 7.39
C TYR A 313 7.04 -6.39 6.85
N THR A 314 8.34 -6.44 7.20
CA THR A 314 9.27 -7.53 6.85
C THR A 314 9.44 -8.55 7.97
N GLY A 315 9.64 -9.82 7.61
CA GLY A 315 10.14 -10.88 8.48
C GLY A 315 9.07 -11.58 9.31
N ALA A 316 8.01 -10.88 9.70
CA ALA A 316 6.96 -11.42 10.57
C ALA A 316 6.09 -12.49 9.87
N VAL A 317 5.72 -12.26 8.60
CA VAL A 317 4.96 -13.26 7.82
C VAL A 317 5.85 -14.45 7.48
N GLU A 318 7.12 -14.21 7.15
CA GLU A 318 8.11 -15.26 6.88
C GLU A 318 8.34 -16.16 8.10
N GLU A 319 8.33 -15.58 9.29
CA GLU A 319 8.41 -16.34 10.55
C GLU A 319 7.14 -17.11 10.86
N LEU A 320 5.96 -16.56 10.54
CA LEU A 320 4.69 -17.29 10.61
C LEU A 320 4.69 -18.51 9.70
N GLU A 321 5.12 -18.35 8.45
CA GLU A 321 5.20 -19.45 7.48
C GLU A 321 6.18 -20.54 7.94
N ARG A 322 7.36 -20.16 8.47
CA ARG A 322 8.29 -21.11 9.10
C ARG A 322 7.68 -21.83 10.29
N ASN A 323 6.92 -21.14 11.14
CA ASN A 323 6.30 -21.74 12.31
C ASN A 323 5.21 -22.76 11.96
N LEU A 324 4.59 -22.59 10.79
CA LEU A 324 3.55 -23.47 10.26
C LEU A 324 4.11 -24.73 9.59
N ALA A 325 5.41 -24.77 9.26
CA ALA A 325 6.04 -25.98 8.73
C ALA A 325 5.91 -27.16 9.73
N GLY A 326 5.47 -28.32 9.22
CA GLY A 326 5.19 -29.52 10.00
C GLY A 326 3.88 -29.50 10.80
N ALA A 327 3.12 -28.40 10.77
CA ALA A 327 1.82 -28.32 11.45
C ALA A 327 0.83 -29.34 10.88
N LYS A 328 -0.02 -29.90 11.75
CA LYS A 328 -1.20 -30.63 11.31
C LYS A 328 -2.24 -29.65 10.74
N LEU A 329 -2.94 -30.04 9.69
CA LEU A 329 -4.02 -29.27 9.06
C LEU A 329 -5.33 -29.38 9.86
N THR A 330 -5.24 -29.09 11.15
CA THR A 330 -6.35 -28.99 12.10
C THR A 330 -6.43 -27.57 12.66
N GLU A 331 -7.65 -27.11 12.95
CA GLU A 331 -7.86 -25.76 13.49
C GLU A 331 -7.07 -25.52 14.78
N GLU A 332 -7.01 -26.52 15.67
CA GLU A 332 -6.29 -26.44 16.94
C GLU A 332 -4.78 -26.22 16.79
N ASP A 333 -4.09 -27.02 15.97
CA ASP A 333 -2.63 -26.90 15.81
C ASP A 333 -2.26 -25.62 15.04
N LEU A 334 -3.07 -25.26 14.03
CA LEU A 334 -2.89 -24.02 13.28
C LEU A 334 -3.10 -22.79 14.17
N ALA A 335 -4.19 -22.74 14.94
CA ALA A 335 -4.46 -21.60 15.82
C ALA A 335 -3.36 -21.42 16.87
N ARG A 336 -2.87 -22.51 17.47
CA ARG A 336 -1.76 -22.49 18.42
C ARG A 336 -0.49 -21.92 17.77
N ARG A 337 -0.10 -22.41 16.59
CA ARG A 337 1.13 -21.98 15.89
C ARG A 337 1.03 -20.56 15.34
N VAL A 338 -0.13 -20.16 14.83
CA VAL A 338 -0.37 -18.77 14.41
C VAL A 338 -0.20 -17.84 15.62
N LYS A 339 -0.84 -18.16 16.74
CA LYS A 339 -0.72 -17.37 17.96
C LYS A 339 0.73 -17.26 18.45
N GLU A 340 1.45 -18.37 18.53
CA GLU A 340 2.87 -18.40 18.93
C GLU A 340 3.75 -17.52 18.03
N ALA A 341 3.52 -17.55 16.70
CA ALA A 341 4.27 -16.71 15.77
C ALA A 341 3.97 -15.22 15.95
N PHE A 342 2.70 -14.84 16.17
CA PHE A 342 2.31 -13.47 16.46
C PHE A 342 2.93 -12.95 17.77
N GLU A 343 2.89 -13.75 18.83
CA GLU A 343 3.48 -13.41 20.14
C GLU A 343 5.01 -13.26 20.03
N ARG A 344 5.67 -14.18 19.33
CA ARG A 344 7.14 -14.16 19.16
C ARG A 344 7.63 -12.97 18.35
N THR A 345 6.89 -12.56 17.32
CA THR A 345 7.30 -11.49 16.40
C THR A 345 6.76 -10.11 16.81
N GLY A 346 5.79 -10.06 17.73
CA GLY A 346 5.02 -8.86 18.01
C GLY A 346 4.21 -8.39 16.79
N MET A 347 3.89 -9.29 15.85
CA MET A 347 3.24 -8.92 14.60
C MET A 347 1.86 -8.34 14.85
N MET A 348 1.66 -7.10 14.41
CA MET A 348 0.35 -6.51 14.22
C MET A 348 -0.08 -6.71 12.77
N VAL A 349 -1.35 -7.01 12.56
CA VAL A 349 -1.95 -7.15 11.23
C VAL A 349 -3.18 -6.25 11.13
N PHE A 350 -3.36 -5.59 9.99
CA PHE A 350 -4.51 -4.73 9.72
C PHE A 350 -5.25 -5.22 8.48
N GLY A 351 -6.58 -5.30 8.59
CA GLY A 351 -7.46 -5.83 7.54
C GLY A 351 -7.65 -7.35 7.55
N ALA A 352 -6.92 -8.06 8.42
CA ALA A 352 -7.10 -9.47 8.70
C ALA A 352 -6.92 -9.73 10.20
N SER A 353 -7.23 -10.94 10.67
CA SER A 353 -7.02 -11.39 12.04
C SER A 353 -6.24 -12.71 12.08
N GLN A 354 -5.75 -13.12 13.26
CA GLN A 354 -5.13 -14.44 13.44
C GLN A 354 -6.04 -15.58 12.96
N GLU A 355 -7.34 -15.47 13.25
CA GLU A 355 -8.36 -16.43 12.83
C GLU A 355 -8.51 -16.48 11.30
N ASP A 356 -8.38 -15.33 10.61
CA ASP A 356 -8.43 -15.27 9.15
C ASP A 356 -7.25 -16.02 8.51
N PHE A 357 -6.05 -15.99 9.09
CA PHE A 357 -4.92 -16.80 8.62
C PHE A 357 -5.22 -18.30 8.76
N VAL A 358 -5.75 -18.73 9.92
CA VAL A 358 -6.14 -20.13 10.15
C VAL A 358 -7.19 -20.58 9.12
N LYS A 359 -8.25 -19.78 8.94
CA LYS A 359 -9.32 -20.04 7.98
C LYS A 359 -8.80 -20.11 6.54
N ALA A 360 -7.89 -19.22 6.16
CA ALA A 360 -7.30 -19.21 4.83
C ALA A 360 -6.47 -20.47 4.56
N ILE A 361 -5.69 -20.93 5.55
CA ILE A 361 -4.89 -22.17 5.45
C ILE A 361 -5.80 -23.40 5.37
N LEU A 362 -6.82 -23.50 6.25
CA LEU A 362 -7.78 -24.60 6.21
C LEU A 362 -8.55 -24.64 4.89
N LYS A 363 -8.90 -23.48 4.32
CA LYS A 363 -9.54 -23.39 3.01
C LYS A 363 -8.64 -23.87 1.87
N ALA A 364 -7.31 -23.74 2.02
CA ALA A 364 -6.35 -24.29 1.08
C ALA A 364 -6.17 -25.81 1.23
N ARG A 365 -6.63 -26.43 2.32
CA ARG A 365 -6.52 -27.89 2.49
C ARG A 365 -7.21 -28.60 1.34
N PHE A 366 -6.47 -29.47 0.66
CA PHE A 366 -7.04 -30.33 -0.36
C PHE A 366 -7.81 -31.47 0.31
N GLU A 367 -9.11 -31.55 0.05
CA GLU A 367 -9.92 -32.70 0.44
C GLU A 367 -9.98 -33.66 -0.76
N SER A 368 -9.44 -34.87 -0.59
CA SER A 368 -9.67 -35.93 -1.56
C SER A 368 -11.14 -36.32 -1.45
N GLY A 369 -11.93 -36.00 -2.49
CA GLY A 369 -13.33 -36.41 -2.58
C GLY A 369 -13.51 -37.92 -2.60
#